data_AF-A0A1R3H484-F1
#
_entry.id   AF-A0A1R3H484-F1
#
_cell.length_a   1.000
_cell.length_b   1.000
_cell.length_c   1.000
_cell.angle_alpha   90.00
_cell.angle_beta   90.00
_cell.angle_gamma   90.00
#
_symmetry.space_group_name_H-M   'P 1'
#
loop_
_entity.id
_entity.type
_entity.pdbx_description
1 polymer ?
#
loop_
_entity_poly.entity_id
_entity_poly.type
_entity_poly.pdbx_seq_one_letter_code
_entity_poly.pdbx_strand_id
1 'polypeptide(L)'
;MNLAKLLSKNLIQNGIVSRFYYTNRVNQATLHSRISPLKSERVEAELEDWLKNGNQISSTECQRIVQDLRKKLHFPQALKDQDKTDKTYGALLNCYAWKRQTDKFFSHLQKMKELGFASSSLTYNDIMCLYTEIGQHEKLDEFEEAEKISKEWESSGNYYDFRIPKIVIVGYAEKGLHEKAEAMLEDLKGKGKHSFANTWVVVAKGYLDKGQVRKAFECVKSSLSLTVERNRWRPNLRVVTPILDWLGDEGSLQEVEDFVASLRPAAPVHRRMYVALLKANVRNGKTKRVDELLKLMKADMIDEDEEIKAILRMKSC
;
A
#
# COMPACT_ATOMS: atom_id res chain seq x y z
N MET A 1 43.77 -24.41 -1.37
CA MET A 1 44.57 -23.68 -2.37
C MET A 1 43.64 -23.47 -3.57
N ASN A 2 43.30 -22.29 -4.09
CA ASN A 2 43.66 -20.89 -3.89
C ASN A 2 42.69 -20.09 -4.79
N LEU A 3 42.08 -18.97 -4.36
CA LEU A 3 41.79 -17.77 -5.20
C LEU A 3 40.90 -16.69 -4.54
N ALA A 4 40.92 -16.53 -3.21
CA ALA A 4 40.44 -15.27 -2.62
C ALA A 4 41.38 -14.06 -2.93
N LYS A 5 42.47 -14.22 -3.71
CA LYS A 5 43.52 -13.21 -3.85
C LYS A 5 43.88 -12.75 -5.27
N LEU A 6 42.99 -13.01 -6.22
CA LEU A 6 42.81 -12.12 -7.38
C LEU A 6 41.38 -11.55 -7.27
N LEU A 7 41.01 -10.98 -6.12
CA LEU A 7 41.16 -9.54 -5.95
C LEU A 7 40.90 -8.80 -7.25
N SER A 8 39.66 -8.34 -7.37
CA SER A 8 39.37 -6.90 -7.34
C SER A 8 39.97 -6.01 -8.43
N LYS A 9 40.64 -6.55 -9.44
CA LYS A 9 41.07 -5.79 -10.61
C LYS A 9 40.06 -5.91 -11.74
N ASN A 10 38.85 -5.45 -11.47
CA ASN A 10 38.05 -4.64 -12.38
C ASN A 10 36.62 -4.61 -11.85
N LEU A 11 36.43 -3.82 -10.79
CA LEU A 11 35.29 -2.92 -10.76
C LEU A 11 35.03 -2.39 -12.17
N ILE A 12 33.76 -2.47 -12.56
CA ILE A 12 33.10 -1.44 -13.37
C ILE A 12 33.78 -1.18 -14.72
N GLN A 13 33.34 -1.89 -15.74
CA GLN A 13 33.18 -1.27 -17.04
C GLN A 13 32.13 -2.03 -17.85
N ASN A 14 30.92 -1.46 -17.84
CA ASN A 14 30.05 -1.37 -18.99
C ASN A 14 29.62 -2.65 -19.73
N GLY A 15 28.31 -2.85 -19.82
CA GLY A 15 27.75 -3.32 -21.09
C GLY A 15 26.78 -4.50 -20.98
N ILE A 16 25.49 -4.17 -20.97
CA ILE A 16 24.59 -4.48 -22.10
C ILE A 16 24.58 -5.95 -22.58
N VAL A 17 23.43 -6.58 -22.29
CA VAL A 17 22.62 -7.43 -23.19
C VAL A 17 22.88 -8.94 -23.26
N SER A 18 21.74 -9.64 -23.14
CA SER A 18 21.40 -10.96 -23.64
C SER A 18 21.96 -12.15 -22.86
N ARG A 19 21.05 -12.87 -22.20
CA ARG A 19 20.97 -14.32 -22.40
C ARG A 19 19.56 -14.86 -22.18
N PHE A 20 19.02 -15.33 -23.29
CA PHE A 20 17.90 -16.22 -23.50
C PHE A 20 17.69 -17.22 -22.36
N TYR A 21 16.49 -17.22 -21.78
CA TYR A 21 15.93 -18.42 -21.18
C TYR A 21 14.93 -19.03 -22.16
N TYR A 22 15.36 -20.09 -22.83
CA TYR A 22 14.43 -21.07 -23.39
C TYR A 22 13.53 -21.55 -22.25
N THR A 23 12.22 -21.38 -22.44
CA THR A 23 11.20 -21.76 -21.47
C THR A 23 11.08 -23.28 -21.39
N ASN A 24 11.37 -23.86 -20.23
CA ASN A 24 10.70 -25.09 -19.82
C ASN A 24 9.25 -24.73 -19.45
N ARG A 25 8.38 -24.59 -20.46
CA ARG A 25 6.94 -24.50 -20.26
C ARG A 25 6.42 -25.88 -19.87
N VAL A 26 6.32 -26.12 -18.58
CA VAL A 26 5.25 -27.00 -18.09
C VAL A 26 3.94 -26.32 -18.51
N ASN A 27 3.13 -27.01 -19.32
CA ASN A 27 1.83 -26.54 -19.80
C ASN A 27 0.85 -26.35 -18.62
N GLN A 28 0.98 -25.25 -17.87
CA GLN A 28 -0.11 -24.76 -17.05
C GLN A 28 -1.10 -24.06 -17.99
N ALA A 29 -2.32 -24.57 -18.06
CA ALA A 29 -3.38 -24.04 -18.91
C ALA A 29 -3.69 -22.59 -18.52
N THR A 30 -3.32 -21.64 -19.38
CA THR A 30 -3.64 -20.21 -19.24
C THR A 30 -5.16 -19.97 -19.18
N LEU A 31 -5.61 -18.95 -18.45
CA LEU A 31 -7.02 -18.56 -18.40
C LEU A 31 -7.58 -18.30 -19.81
N HIS A 32 -6.78 -17.69 -20.68
CA HIS A 32 -7.14 -17.52 -22.09
C HIS A 32 -7.40 -18.85 -22.81
N SER A 33 -6.58 -19.88 -22.58
CA SER A 33 -6.79 -21.20 -23.18
C SER A 33 -8.04 -21.92 -22.66
N ARG A 34 -8.51 -21.57 -21.46
CA ARG A 34 -9.77 -22.08 -20.91
C ARG A 34 -10.99 -21.35 -21.45
N ILE A 35 -10.88 -20.03 -21.65
CA ILE A 35 -11.99 -19.16 -22.11
C ILE A 35 -12.17 -19.21 -23.64
N SER A 36 -11.07 -19.27 -24.40
CA SER A 36 -11.08 -19.22 -25.88
C SER A 36 -12.01 -20.24 -26.58
N PRO A 37 -12.17 -21.49 -26.10
CA PRO A 37 -13.06 -22.47 -26.73
C PRO A 37 -14.50 -22.44 -26.19
N LEU A 38 -14.81 -21.65 -25.16
CA LEU A 38 -16.11 -21.65 -24.50
C LEU A 38 -17.12 -20.74 -25.19
N LYS A 39 -18.40 -21.12 -25.11
CA LYS A 39 -19.54 -20.22 -25.38
C LYS A 39 -19.77 -19.32 -24.16
N SER A 40 -20.39 -18.15 -24.34
CA SER A 40 -20.53 -17.08 -23.33
C SER A 40 -20.93 -17.57 -21.93
N GLU A 41 -21.83 -18.54 -21.86
CA GLU A 41 -22.43 -19.12 -20.65
C GLU A 41 -21.43 -19.78 -19.68
N ARG A 42 -20.21 -20.14 -20.12
CA ARG A 42 -19.22 -20.83 -19.27
C ARG A 42 -17.98 -19.98 -18.95
N VAL A 43 -17.90 -18.77 -19.50
CA VAL A 43 -16.76 -17.88 -19.33
C VAL A 43 -16.69 -17.31 -17.90
N GLU A 44 -17.84 -17.02 -17.30
CA GLU A 44 -17.95 -16.48 -15.94
C GLU A 44 -17.51 -17.50 -14.88
N ALA A 45 -17.98 -18.74 -14.96
CA ALA A 45 -17.60 -19.80 -14.03
C ALA A 45 -16.09 -20.10 -14.03
N GLU A 46 -15.43 -20.03 -15.19
CA GLU A 46 -13.99 -20.22 -15.30
C GLU A 46 -13.19 -19.00 -14.82
N LEU A 47 -13.70 -17.78 -15.01
CA LEU A 47 -13.08 -16.56 -14.45
C LEU A 47 -13.16 -16.56 -12.92
N GLU A 48 -14.30 -16.92 -12.36
CA GLU A 48 -14.51 -17.02 -10.91
C GLU A 48 -13.65 -18.13 -10.29
N ASP A 49 -13.62 -19.33 -10.89
CA ASP A 49 -12.75 -20.43 -10.44
C ASP A 49 -11.27 -20.03 -10.49
N TRP A 50 -10.83 -19.35 -11.55
CA TRP A 50 -9.45 -18.93 -11.71
C TRP A 50 -9.02 -17.91 -10.65
N LEU A 51 -9.86 -16.92 -10.36
CA LEU A 51 -9.60 -15.90 -9.35
C LEU A 51 -9.68 -16.46 -7.92
N LYS A 52 -10.63 -17.38 -7.66
CA LYS A 52 -10.79 -18.04 -6.35
C LYS A 52 -9.58 -18.90 -5.99
N ASN A 53 -8.89 -19.46 -6.97
CA ASN A 53 -7.65 -20.20 -6.80
C ASN A 53 -6.40 -19.30 -6.63
N GLY A 54 -6.57 -17.97 -6.54
CA GLY A 54 -5.49 -17.01 -6.28
C GLY A 54 -4.56 -16.78 -7.48
N ASN A 55 -4.94 -17.22 -8.67
CA ASN A 55 -4.13 -17.06 -9.87
C ASN A 55 -4.20 -15.61 -10.37
N GLN A 56 -3.03 -15.02 -10.63
CA GLN A 56 -2.93 -13.67 -11.17
C GLN A 56 -3.04 -13.69 -12.70
N ILE A 57 -3.78 -12.72 -13.25
CA ILE A 57 -3.93 -12.57 -14.70
C ILE A 57 -2.84 -11.61 -15.19
N SER A 58 -1.99 -12.06 -16.10
CA SER A 58 -0.95 -11.19 -16.68
C SER A 58 -1.58 -10.10 -17.56
N SER A 59 -0.97 -8.91 -17.62
CA SER A 59 -1.45 -7.78 -18.44
C SER A 59 -1.63 -8.16 -19.92
N THR A 60 -0.74 -8.99 -20.46
CA THR A 60 -0.80 -9.50 -21.84
C THR A 60 -1.92 -10.51 -22.07
N GLU A 61 -2.28 -11.27 -21.05
CA GLU A 61 -3.35 -12.27 -21.13
C GLU A 61 -4.73 -11.64 -20.97
N CYS A 62 -4.86 -10.68 -20.05
CA CYS A 62 -6.04 -9.82 -19.94
C CYS A 62 -6.31 -9.10 -21.28
N GLN A 63 -5.26 -8.57 -21.93
CA GLN A 63 -5.37 -7.95 -23.25
C GLN A 63 -5.93 -8.89 -24.33
N ARG A 64 -5.47 -10.15 -24.36
CA ARG A 64 -5.94 -11.15 -25.33
C ARG A 64 -7.37 -11.57 -25.06
N ILE A 65 -7.73 -11.83 -23.81
CA ILE A 65 -9.11 -12.19 -23.41
C ILE A 65 -10.06 -11.05 -23.79
N VAL A 66 -9.71 -9.81 -23.46
CA VAL A 66 -10.53 -8.63 -23.81
C VAL A 66 -10.63 -8.43 -25.32
N GLN A 67 -9.55 -8.63 -26.09
CA GLN A 67 -9.60 -8.54 -27.55
C GLN A 67 -10.46 -9.64 -28.18
N ASP A 68 -10.39 -10.86 -27.66
CA ASP A 68 -11.16 -12.00 -28.16
C ASP A 68 -12.65 -11.85 -27.80
N LEU A 69 -12.97 -11.42 -26.57
CA LEU A 69 -14.33 -11.07 -26.14
C LEU A 69 -14.89 -9.87 -26.91
N ARG A 70 -14.07 -8.85 -27.21
CA ARG A 70 -14.48 -7.70 -28.04
C ARG A 70 -14.77 -8.10 -29.48
N LYS A 71 -13.92 -8.95 -30.08
CA LYS A 71 -14.05 -9.38 -31.48
C LYS A 71 -15.19 -10.36 -31.69
N LYS A 72 -15.43 -11.26 -30.73
CA LYS A 72 -16.46 -12.30 -30.85
C LYS A 72 -17.86 -11.84 -30.42
N LEU A 73 -18.00 -10.84 -29.54
CA LEU A 73 -19.24 -10.70 -28.78
C LEU A 73 -19.87 -9.31 -28.65
N HIS A 74 -19.46 -8.20 -29.30
CA HIS A 74 -20.16 -6.89 -29.11
C HIS A 74 -20.62 -6.67 -27.65
N PHE A 75 -19.69 -6.83 -26.69
CA PHE A 75 -19.93 -7.43 -25.36
C PHE A 75 -21.31 -7.19 -24.69
N PRO A 76 -21.85 -5.96 -24.58
CA PRO A 76 -23.20 -5.76 -24.01
C PRO A 76 -24.35 -6.30 -24.87
N GLN A 77 -24.23 -6.29 -26.19
CA GLN A 77 -25.26 -6.77 -27.14
C GLN A 77 -25.27 -8.30 -27.33
N ALA A 78 -24.14 -9.01 -27.13
CA ALA A 78 -24.16 -10.48 -27.22
C ALA A 78 -24.32 -11.20 -25.87
N LEU A 79 -24.40 -10.47 -24.75
CA LEU A 79 -24.91 -11.05 -23.51
C LEU A 79 -26.40 -11.33 -23.67
N LYS A 80 -26.83 -12.53 -23.27
CA LYS A 80 -28.26 -12.80 -23.07
C LYS A 80 -28.77 -11.90 -21.95
N ASP A 81 -30.07 -11.60 -21.94
CA ASP A 81 -30.62 -10.68 -20.93
C ASP A 81 -30.37 -11.16 -19.48
N GLN A 82 -30.28 -12.48 -19.27
CA GLN A 82 -29.92 -13.08 -17.98
C GLN A 82 -28.46 -12.81 -17.55
N ASP A 83 -27.54 -12.58 -18.49
CA ASP A 83 -26.10 -12.41 -18.23
C ASP A 83 -25.72 -10.91 -18.13
N LYS A 84 -26.66 -10.00 -18.41
CA LYS A 84 -26.52 -8.54 -18.27
C LYS A 84 -26.70 -8.12 -16.81
N THR A 85 -25.74 -8.50 -15.98
CA THR A 85 -25.71 -8.18 -14.55
C THR A 85 -24.86 -6.95 -14.26
N ASP A 86 -25.02 -6.41 -13.06
CA ASP A 86 -24.17 -5.35 -12.51
C ASP A 86 -22.68 -5.76 -12.50
N LYS A 87 -22.39 -7.03 -12.18
CA LYS A 87 -21.04 -7.60 -12.19
C LYS A 87 -20.40 -7.61 -13.57
N THR A 88 -21.13 -8.06 -14.59
CA THR A 88 -20.62 -8.16 -15.97
C THR A 88 -20.35 -6.77 -16.56
N TYR A 89 -21.22 -5.80 -16.26
CA TYR A 89 -21.00 -4.41 -16.63
C TYR A 89 -19.84 -3.77 -15.84
N GLY A 90 -19.71 -4.05 -14.55
CA GLY A 90 -18.60 -3.59 -13.71
C GLY A 90 -17.24 -4.11 -14.18
N ALA A 91 -17.14 -5.39 -14.55
CA ALA A 91 -15.90 -5.96 -15.08
C ALA A 91 -15.44 -5.24 -16.37
N LEU A 92 -16.37 -4.89 -17.25
CA LEU A 92 -16.06 -4.12 -18.45
C LEU A 92 -15.66 -2.67 -18.12
N LEU A 93 -16.32 -2.05 -17.14
CA LEU A 93 -15.97 -0.72 -16.64
C LEU A 93 -14.53 -0.69 -16.10
N ASN A 94 -14.17 -1.66 -15.25
CA ASN A 94 -12.80 -1.85 -14.75
C ASN A 94 -11.79 -1.96 -15.90
N CYS A 95 -12.11 -2.74 -16.95
CA CYS A 95 -11.24 -2.87 -18.12
C CYS A 95 -11.02 -1.55 -18.85
N TYR A 96 -12.06 -0.70 -18.98
CA TYR A 96 -11.90 0.63 -19.58
C TYR A 96 -11.05 1.55 -18.71
N ALA A 97 -11.18 1.47 -17.37
CA ALA A 97 -10.36 2.21 -16.44
C ALA A 97 -8.87 1.85 -16.57
N TRP A 98 -8.54 0.56 -16.48
CA TRP A 98 -7.17 0.04 -16.63
C TRP A 98 -6.52 0.37 -17.98
N LYS A 99 -7.32 0.54 -19.03
CA LYS A 99 -6.85 0.92 -20.36
C LYS A 99 -6.86 2.42 -20.61
N ARG A 100 -7.26 3.22 -19.62
CA ARG A 100 -7.42 4.68 -19.70
C ARG A 100 -8.24 5.10 -20.92
N GLN A 101 -9.24 4.30 -21.27
CA GLN A 101 -10.17 4.61 -22.37
C GLN A 101 -11.31 5.46 -21.81
N THR A 102 -11.02 6.72 -21.47
CA THR A 102 -11.91 7.65 -20.76
C THR A 102 -13.27 7.80 -21.42
N ASP A 103 -13.33 8.07 -22.72
CA ASP A 103 -14.60 8.22 -23.45
C ASP A 103 -15.48 6.97 -23.33
N LYS A 104 -14.85 5.79 -23.45
CA LYS A 104 -15.56 4.50 -23.35
C LYS A 104 -15.97 4.21 -21.91
N PHE A 105 -15.12 4.55 -20.94
CA PHE A 105 -15.44 4.43 -19.53
C PHE A 105 -16.68 5.25 -19.18
N PHE A 106 -16.71 6.54 -19.53
CA PHE A 106 -17.83 7.41 -19.19
C PHE A 106 -19.12 7.04 -19.93
N SER A 107 -19.04 6.69 -21.23
CA SER A 107 -20.21 6.21 -21.96
C SER A 107 -20.79 4.92 -21.36
N HIS A 108 -19.93 3.99 -20.93
CA HIS A 108 -20.33 2.73 -20.30
C HIS A 108 -20.88 2.95 -18.90
N LEU A 109 -20.27 3.84 -18.11
CA LEU A 109 -20.77 4.23 -16.79
C LEU A 109 -22.16 4.87 -16.88
N GLN A 110 -22.37 5.77 -17.85
CA GLN A 110 -23.68 6.36 -18.07
C GLN A 110 -24.72 5.27 -18.39
N LYS A 111 -24.34 4.27 -19.19
CA LYS A 111 -25.23 3.14 -19.48
C LYS A 111 -25.54 2.31 -18.23
N MET A 112 -24.54 2.09 -17.37
CA MET A 112 -24.74 1.43 -16.08
C MET A 112 -25.69 2.22 -15.16
N LYS A 113 -25.62 3.56 -15.17
CA LYS A 113 -26.54 4.42 -14.40
C LYS A 113 -27.98 4.28 -14.90
N GLU A 114 -28.20 4.31 -16.21
CA GLU A 114 -29.53 4.09 -16.82
C GLU A 114 -30.15 2.74 -16.45
N LEU A 115 -29.31 1.71 -16.32
CA LEU A 115 -29.73 0.34 -15.97
C LEU A 115 -29.83 0.10 -14.46
N GLY A 116 -29.47 1.08 -13.62
CA GLY A 116 -29.43 0.91 -12.16
C GLY A 116 -28.26 0.05 -11.65
N PHE A 117 -27.26 -0.22 -12.49
CA PHE A 117 -26.09 -1.06 -12.18
C PHE A 117 -24.90 -0.28 -11.60
N ALA A 118 -25.00 1.05 -11.50
CA ALA A 118 -23.90 1.92 -11.10
C ALA A 118 -23.77 2.17 -9.59
N SER A 119 -24.56 1.49 -8.75
CA SER A 119 -24.61 1.73 -7.30
C SER A 119 -23.65 0.87 -6.47
N SER A 120 -22.97 -0.10 -7.07
CA SER A 120 -22.12 -1.06 -6.35
C SER A 120 -20.78 -0.46 -5.90
N SER A 121 -20.19 -0.99 -4.82
CA SER A 121 -18.86 -0.59 -4.35
C SER A 121 -17.77 -0.79 -5.39
N LEU A 122 -17.92 -1.81 -6.24
CA LEU A 122 -16.98 -2.07 -7.33
C LEU A 122 -17.02 -0.96 -8.38
N THR A 123 -18.22 -0.55 -8.81
CA THR A 123 -18.39 0.55 -9.75
C THR A 123 -17.77 1.84 -9.21
N TYR A 124 -18.01 2.19 -7.94
CA TYR A 124 -17.39 3.36 -7.32
C TYR A 124 -15.87 3.23 -7.23
N ASN A 125 -15.35 2.07 -6.85
CA ASN A 125 -13.90 1.84 -6.82
C ASN A 125 -13.26 2.01 -8.21
N ASP A 126 -13.88 1.50 -9.26
CA ASP A 126 -13.39 1.63 -10.64
C ASP A 126 -13.38 3.09 -11.12
N ILE A 127 -14.42 3.86 -10.79
CA ILE A 127 -14.49 5.30 -11.06
C ILE A 127 -13.38 6.03 -10.31
N MET A 128 -13.23 5.76 -9.01
CA MET A 128 -12.24 6.39 -8.16
C MET A 128 -10.81 6.10 -8.65
N CYS A 129 -10.52 4.84 -8.98
CA CYS A 129 -9.22 4.43 -9.53
C CYS A 129 -8.89 5.21 -10.80
N LEU A 130 -9.83 5.27 -11.75
CA LEU A 130 -9.63 6.00 -13.01
C LEU A 130 -9.31 7.48 -12.77
N TYR A 131 -10.12 8.18 -11.96
CA TYR A 131 -9.91 9.62 -11.73
C TYR A 131 -8.59 9.91 -11.03
N THR A 132 -8.16 9.07 -10.08
CA THR A 132 -6.84 9.26 -9.46
C THR A 132 -5.70 8.96 -10.41
N GLU A 133 -5.81 7.97 -11.29
CA GLU A 133 -4.77 7.66 -12.27
C GLU A 133 -4.63 8.74 -13.35
N ILE A 134 -5.73 9.35 -13.81
CA ILE A 134 -5.64 10.45 -14.79
C ILE A 134 -5.18 11.74 -14.09
N GLY A 135 -5.72 12.02 -12.90
CA GLY A 135 -5.37 13.19 -12.09
C GLY A 135 -3.95 13.16 -11.49
N GLN A 136 -3.27 12.00 -11.52
CA GLN A 136 -1.82 11.86 -11.26
C GLN A 136 -0.96 12.39 -12.41
N HIS A 137 -1.46 12.35 -13.64
CA HIS A 137 -0.66 12.60 -14.83
C HIS A 137 -1.02 13.89 -15.57
N GLU A 138 -2.27 14.37 -15.52
CA GLU A 138 -2.71 15.40 -16.46
C GLU A 138 -3.43 16.62 -15.85
N LYS A 139 -4.28 16.55 -14.80
CA LYS A 139 -4.99 17.76 -14.26
C LYS A 139 -5.36 17.73 -12.77
N LEU A 140 -5.47 18.91 -12.14
CA LEU A 140 -5.98 19.10 -10.76
C LEU A 140 -7.48 18.79 -10.65
N ASP A 141 -8.27 19.20 -11.65
CA ASP A 141 -9.74 19.12 -11.70
C ASP A 141 -10.28 17.68 -11.57
N GLU A 142 -9.51 16.69 -12.00
CA GLU A 142 -9.94 15.28 -11.99
C GLU A 142 -9.81 14.62 -10.60
N PHE A 143 -8.89 15.12 -9.76
CA PHE A 143 -8.80 14.68 -8.38
C PHE A 143 -9.93 15.27 -7.52
N GLU A 144 -10.38 16.49 -7.82
CA GLU A 144 -11.54 17.10 -7.16
C GLU A 144 -12.83 16.31 -7.43
N GLU A 145 -12.98 15.77 -8.65
CA GLU A 145 -14.11 14.88 -8.96
C GLU A 145 -14.04 13.57 -8.15
N ALA A 146 -12.83 13.01 -7.92
CA ALA A 146 -12.65 11.86 -7.03
C ALA A 146 -13.06 12.18 -5.58
N GLU A 147 -12.73 13.38 -5.06
CA GLU A 147 -13.18 13.82 -3.73
C GLU A 147 -14.72 13.88 -3.66
N LYS A 148 -15.37 14.40 -4.71
CA LYS A 148 -16.82 14.50 -4.79
C LYS A 148 -17.49 13.12 -4.84
N ILE A 149 -16.96 12.20 -5.64
CA ILE A 149 -17.46 10.82 -5.73
C ILE A 149 -17.31 10.08 -4.40
N SER A 150 -16.20 10.30 -3.68
CA SER A 150 -16.03 9.71 -2.34
C SER A 150 -17.10 10.22 -1.36
N LYS A 151 -17.48 11.50 -1.42
CA LYS A 151 -18.56 12.07 -0.59
C LYS A 151 -19.94 11.56 -1.00
N GLU A 152 -20.18 11.39 -2.31
CA GLU A 152 -21.39 10.76 -2.83
C GLU A 152 -21.52 9.32 -2.32
N TRP A 153 -20.43 8.55 -2.38
CA TRP A 153 -20.39 7.19 -1.83
C TRP A 153 -20.76 7.17 -0.34
N GLU A 154 -20.17 8.04 0.46
CA GLU A 154 -20.49 8.13 1.89
C GLU A 154 -21.96 8.46 2.17
N SER A 155 -22.60 9.20 1.26
CA SER A 155 -24.01 9.62 1.38
C SER A 155 -25.00 8.63 0.76
N SER A 156 -24.51 7.65 -0.01
CA SER A 156 -25.33 6.73 -0.82
C SER A 156 -26.08 5.66 -0.01
N GLY A 157 -25.81 5.54 1.30
CA GLY A 157 -26.36 4.47 2.15
C GLY A 157 -25.73 3.09 1.91
N ASN A 158 -24.73 3.00 1.02
CA ASN A 158 -24.00 1.77 0.75
C ASN A 158 -23.19 1.28 1.96
N TYR A 159 -22.93 -0.03 2.00
CA TYR A 159 -22.04 -0.62 3.00
C TYR A 159 -20.64 0.00 2.89
N TYR A 160 -20.04 0.32 4.03
CA TYR A 160 -18.73 0.95 4.08
C TYR A 160 -17.66 0.09 3.39
N ASP A 161 -16.95 0.70 2.43
CA ASP A 161 -15.82 0.09 1.73
C ASP A 161 -14.62 1.03 1.81
N PHE A 162 -13.61 0.67 2.60
CA PHE A 162 -12.41 1.49 2.79
C PHE A 162 -11.60 1.70 1.49
N ARG A 163 -11.79 0.87 0.45
CA ARG A 163 -11.08 1.03 -0.82
C ARG A 163 -11.35 2.39 -1.46
N ILE A 164 -12.54 2.95 -1.26
CA ILE A 164 -12.97 4.23 -1.84
C ILE A 164 -12.24 5.41 -1.17
N PRO A 165 -12.35 5.65 0.16
CA PRO A 165 -11.62 6.74 0.80
C PRO A 165 -10.11 6.55 0.74
N LYS A 166 -9.60 5.30 0.72
CA LYS A 166 -8.16 5.02 0.54
C LYS A 166 -7.60 5.66 -0.73
N ILE A 167 -8.36 5.66 -1.82
CA ILE A 167 -7.93 6.23 -3.10
C ILE A 167 -7.69 7.75 -2.96
N VAL A 168 -8.61 8.47 -2.31
CA VAL A 168 -8.45 9.92 -2.05
C VAL A 168 -7.29 10.18 -1.10
N ILE A 169 -7.16 9.39 -0.02
CA ILE A 169 -6.07 9.55 0.96
C ILE A 169 -4.70 9.37 0.31
N VAL A 170 -4.54 8.36 -0.56
CA VAL A 170 -3.29 8.14 -1.29
C VAL A 170 -3.04 9.29 -2.27
N GLY A 171 -4.05 9.73 -3.02
CA GLY A 171 -3.87 10.84 -3.96
C GLY A 171 -3.52 12.16 -3.26
N TYR A 172 -4.10 12.46 -2.09
CA TYR A 172 -3.65 13.59 -1.26
C TYR A 172 -2.19 13.44 -0.84
N ALA A 173 -1.78 12.26 -0.39
CA ALA A 173 -0.39 12.01 0.02
C ALA A 173 0.59 12.20 -1.14
N GLU A 174 0.26 11.73 -2.34
CA GLU A 174 1.08 11.88 -3.55
C GLU A 174 1.17 13.33 -4.04
N LYS A 175 0.07 14.10 -3.92
CA LYS A 175 0.05 15.54 -4.22
C LYS A 175 0.70 16.41 -3.13
N GLY A 176 1.25 15.80 -2.09
CA GLY A 176 1.87 16.51 -0.97
C GLY A 176 0.86 17.18 -0.01
N LEU A 177 -0.42 16.88 -0.12
CA LEU A 177 -1.50 17.39 0.74
C LEU A 177 -1.70 16.49 1.97
N HIS A 178 -0.63 16.24 2.71
CA HIS A 178 -0.60 15.26 3.80
C HIS A 178 -1.58 15.58 4.94
N GLU A 179 -1.80 16.87 5.23
CA GLU A 179 -2.76 17.32 6.24
C GLU A 179 -4.19 16.92 5.90
N LYS A 180 -4.58 16.98 4.60
CA LYS A 180 -5.90 16.53 4.16
C LYS A 180 -6.01 15.00 4.24
N ALA A 181 -4.95 14.29 3.88
CA ALA A 181 -4.89 12.83 4.00
C ALA A 181 -5.03 12.36 5.46
N GLU A 182 -4.33 13.00 6.38
CA GLU A 182 -4.40 12.75 7.83
C GLU A 182 -5.79 13.08 8.38
N ALA A 183 -6.36 14.24 8.02
CA ALA A 183 -7.69 14.63 8.48
C ALA A 183 -8.78 13.62 8.08
N MET A 184 -8.71 13.06 6.86
CA MET A 184 -9.62 11.98 6.44
C MET A 184 -9.43 10.71 7.27
N LEU A 185 -8.18 10.33 7.58
CA LEU A 185 -7.89 9.14 8.37
C LEU A 185 -8.37 9.29 9.82
N GLU A 186 -8.18 10.47 10.44
CA GLU A 186 -8.70 10.78 11.77
C GLU A 186 -10.24 10.86 11.80
N ASP A 187 -10.87 11.41 10.76
CA ASP A 187 -12.34 11.39 10.62
C ASP A 187 -12.90 9.97 10.55
N LEU A 188 -12.29 9.09 9.74
CA LEU A 188 -12.67 7.68 9.67
C LEU A 188 -12.53 6.99 11.04
N LYS A 189 -11.42 7.25 11.75
CA LYS A 189 -11.18 6.73 13.10
C LYS A 189 -12.21 7.23 14.10
N GLY A 190 -12.54 8.53 14.09
CA GLY A 190 -13.57 9.13 14.95
C GLY A 190 -14.98 8.57 14.70
N LYS A 191 -15.27 8.18 13.46
CA LYS A 191 -16.53 7.49 13.08
C LYS A 191 -16.52 5.98 13.37
N GLY A 192 -15.45 5.43 13.95
CA GLY A 192 -15.29 3.99 14.18
C GLY A 192 -15.17 3.17 12.89
N LYS A 193 -14.88 3.81 11.74
CA LYS A 193 -14.74 3.15 10.45
C LYS A 193 -13.35 2.53 10.33
N HIS A 194 -13.30 1.28 9.87
CA HIS A 194 -12.05 0.55 9.72
C HIS A 194 -11.13 1.21 8.68
N SER A 195 -9.84 1.35 9.01
CA SER A 195 -8.78 1.74 8.07
C SER A 195 -7.58 0.79 8.20
N PHE A 196 -6.76 0.69 7.15
CA PHE A 196 -5.55 -0.13 7.21
C PHE A 196 -4.36 0.68 7.75
N ALA A 197 -3.59 0.07 8.66
CA ALA A 197 -2.33 0.58 9.21
C ALA A 197 -1.36 1.11 8.12
N ASN A 198 -1.23 0.40 7.00
CA ASN A 198 -0.39 0.83 5.87
C ASN A 198 -0.77 2.21 5.30
N THR A 199 -2.03 2.62 5.41
CA THR A 199 -2.50 3.91 4.87
C THR A 199 -1.95 5.07 5.70
N TRP A 200 -1.92 4.93 7.03
CA TRP A 200 -1.27 5.90 7.92
C TRP A 200 0.23 6.01 7.66
N VAL A 201 0.89 4.89 7.33
CA VAL A 201 2.32 4.89 6.97
C VAL A 201 2.60 5.60 5.66
N VAL A 202 1.68 5.57 4.68
CA VAL A 202 1.81 6.37 3.45
C VAL A 202 1.84 7.86 3.79
N VAL A 203 0.94 8.32 4.66
CA VAL A 203 0.90 9.72 5.10
C VAL A 203 2.14 10.08 5.93
N ALA A 204 2.54 9.21 6.87
CA ALA A 204 3.74 9.39 7.67
C ALA A 204 5.01 9.54 6.81
N LYS A 205 5.15 8.72 5.77
CA LYS A 205 6.26 8.84 4.82
C LYS A 205 6.27 10.22 4.16
N GLY A 206 5.12 10.71 3.69
CA GLY A 206 5.02 12.05 3.10
C GLY A 206 5.48 13.15 4.05
N TYR A 207 5.10 13.07 5.33
CA TYR A 207 5.60 14.00 6.35
C TYR A 207 7.13 13.92 6.56
N LEU A 208 7.70 12.70 6.56
CA LEU A 208 9.16 12.53 6.64
C LEU A 208 9.88 13.13 5.44
N ASP A 209 9.35 12.94 4.23
CA ASP A 209 9.93 13.49 3.00
C ASP A 209 9.96 15.04 3.02
N LYS A 210 9.09 15.67 3.83
CA LYS A 210 9.08 17.12 4.11
C LYS A 210 9.81 17.53 5.41
N GLY A 211 10.45 16.61 6.11
CA GLY A 211 11.12 16.87 7.38
C GLY A 211 10.19 17.10 8.59
N GLN A 212 8.88 16.85 8.46
CA GLN A 212 7.90 17.04 9.54
C GLN A 212 7.81 15.78 10.44
N VAL A 213 8.91 15.44 11.13
CA VAL A 213 9.04 14.16 11.85
C VAL A 213 8.02 13.98 12.97
N ARG A 214 7.65 15.05 13.69
CA ARG A 214 6.60 14.99 14.74
C ARG A 214 5.26 14.49 14.20
N LYS A 215 4.82 15.00 13.04
CA LYS A 215 3.55 14.56 12.42
C LYS A 215 3.65 13.11 11.91
N ALA A 216 4.80 12.74 11.35
CA ALA A 216 5.06 11.36 10.96
C ALA A 216 4.96 10.39 12.15
N PHE A 217 5.50 10.78 13.31
CA PHE A 217 5.39 10.05 14.56
C PHE A 217 3.93 9.82 14.98
N GLU A 218 3.10 10.87 14.99
CA GLU A 218 1.67 10.74 15.36
C GLU A 218 0.93 9.81 14.39
N CYS A 219 1.20 9.88 13.09
CA CYS A 219 0.63 8.96 12.10
C CYS A 219 1.02 7.50 12.38
N VAL A 220 2.29 7.20 12.69
CA VAL A 220 2.72 5.83 13.02
C VAL A 220 2.14 5.36 14.35
N LYS A 221 1.99 6.25 15.32
CA LYS A 221 1.31 5.94 16.59
C LYS A 221 -0.16 5.57 16.36
N SER A 222 -0.89 6.35 15.54
CA SER A 222 -2.24 6.02 15.09
C SER A 222 -2.26 4.66 14.37
N SER A 223 -1.30 4.40 13.47
CA SER A 223 -1.14 3.11 12.79
C SER A 223 -0.99 1.93 13.75
N LEU A 224 -0.13 2.04 14.77
CA LEU A 224 0.13 0.98 15.74
C LEU A 224 -1.13 0.67 16.58
N SER A 225 -1.90 1.70 16.94
CA SER A 225 -3.14 1.52 17.72
C SER A 225 -4.20 0.66 17.00
N LEU A 226 -4.16 0.61 15.65
CA LEU A 226 -5.08 -0.21 14.84
C LEU A 226 -4.67 -1.69 14.74
N THR A 227 -3.44 -2.04 15.15
CA THR A 227 -2.87 -3.38 14.91
C THR A 227 -3.05 -4.35 16.06
N VAL A 228 -3.69 -3.91 17.16
CA VAL A 228 -3.92 -4.68 18.39
C VAL A 228 -4.71 -5.98 18.14
N GLU A 229 -5.37 -6.14 16.99
CA GLU A 229 -6.20 -7.31 16.69
C GLU A 229 -5.63 -8.27 15.61
N ARG A 230 -4.58 -7.91 14.86
CA ARG A 230 -4.15 -8.69 13.68
C ARG A 230 -2.63 -8.78 13.56
N ASN A 231 -2.07 -9.82 14.19
CA ASN A 231 -0.65 -10.25 14.30
C ASN A 231 0.16 -10.42 12.99
N ARG A 232 -0.04 -9.60 11.95
CA ARG A 232 0.69 -9.72 10.66
C ARG A 232 1.16 -8.40 10.06
N TRP A 233 0.91 -7.26 10.71
CA TRP A 233 1.44 -6.00 10.21
C TRP A 233 2.89 -5.79 10.69
N ARG A 234 3.77 -5.39 9.77
CA ARG A 234 5.16 -5.05 10.06
C ARG A 234 5.42 -3.58 9.71
N PRO A 235 5.83 -2.75 10.68
CA PRO A 235 6.20 -1.37 10.43
C PRO A 235 7.29 -1.25 9.36
N ASN A 236 7.15 -0.25 8.48
CA ASN A 236 8.19 0.05 7.49
C ASN A 236 9.41 0.68 8.19
N LEU A 237 10.54 -0.03 8.23
CA LEU A 237 11.76 0.44 8.89
C LEU A 237 12.30 1.77 8.33
N ARG A 238 12.02 2.09 7.06
CA ARG A 238 12.40 3.39 6.47
C ARG A 238 11.62 4.56 7.08
N VAL A 239 10.43 4.30 7.61
CA VAL A 239 9.59 5.31 8.28
C VAL A 239 9.87 5.33 9.78
N VAL A 240 10.02 4.15 10.40
CA VAL A 240 10.22 4.04 11.86
C VAL A 240 11.62 4.49 12.31
N THR A 241 12.66 4.24 11.51
CA THR A 241 14.05 4.59 11.91
C THR A 241 14.24 6.09 12.10
N PRO A 242 13.87 6.98 11.15
CA PRO A 242 13.95 8.43 11.36
C PRO A 242 13.15 8.93 12.57
N ILE A 243 11.99 8.31 12.84
CA ILE A 243 11.15 8.65 14.00
C ILE A 243 11.85 8.27 15.31
N LEU A 244 12.47 7.08 15.38
CA LEU A 244 13.23 6.65 16.56
C LEU A 244 14.44 7.55 16.82
N ASP A 245 15.10 8.02 15.77
CA ASP A 245 16.26 8.92 15.89
C ASP A 245 15.83 10.25 16.50
N TRP A 246 14.81 10.85 15.91
CA TRP A 246 14.21 12.08 16.42
C TRP A 246 13.66 11.93 17.84
N LEU A 247 12.99 10.82 18.17
CA LEU A 247 12.51 10.54 19.53
C LEU A 247 13.66 10.44 20.53
N GLY A 248 14.76 9.78 20.17
CA GLY A 248 15.94 9.69 21.04
C GLY A 248 16.55 11.06 21.32
N ASP A 249 16.65 11.91 20.31
CA ASP A 249 17.28 13.23 20.40
C ASP A 249 16.38 14.29 21.06
N GLU A 250 15.09 14.31 20.74
CA GLU A 250 14.16 15.37 21.14
C GLU A 250 12.97 14.88 21.98
N GLY A 251 12.48 13.66 21.74
CA GLY A 251 11.29 13.11 22.38
C GLY A 251 11.37 13.04 23.91
N SER A 252 10.21 13.08 24.57
CA SER A 252 10.14 12.87 26.03
C SER A 252 10.41 11.41 26.37
N LEU A 253 10.94 11.14 27.57
CA LEU A 253 11.27 9.78 28.00
C LEU A 253 10.06 8.83 27.87
N GLN A 254 8.87 9.30 28.29
CA GLN A 254 7.63 8.52 28.21
C GLN A 254 7.24 8.20 26.76
N GLU A 255 7.31 9.18 25.86
CA GLU A 255 7.00 8.95 24.44
C GLU A 255 7.91 7.91 23.81
N VAL A 256 9.22 7.94 24.12
CA VAL A 256 10.17 6.94 23.62
C VAL A 256 9.84 5.54 24.15
N GLU A 257 9.57 5.44 25.45
CA GLU A 257 9.25 4.16 26.10
C GLU A 257 7.94 3.56 25.56
N ASP A 258 6.87 4.36 25.47
CA ASP A 258 5.57 3.94 24.95
C ASP A 258 5.65 3.52 23.49
N PHE A 259 6.40 4.26 22.67
CA PHE A 259 6.54 3.96 21.26
C PHE A 259 7.34 2.67 21.03
N VAL A 260 8.45 2.49 21.73
CA VAL A 260 9.23 1.24 21.64
C VAL A 260 8.43 0.05 22.17
N ALA A 261 7.68 0.22 23.27
CA ALA A 261 6.81 -0.82 23.79
C ALA A 261 5.73 -1.22 22.77
N SER A 262 5.15 -0.25 22.06
CA SER A 262 4.15 -0.50 21.01
C SER A 262 4.73 -1.16 19.75
N LEU A 263 5.99 -0.90 19.43
CA LEU A 263 6.66 -1.50 18.27
C LEU A 263 7.12 -2.93 18.49
N ARG A 264 7.50 -3.32 19.72
CA ARG A 264 8.04 -4.67 20.03
C ARG A 264 7.13 -5.83 19.60
N PRO A 265 5.80 -5.77 19.76
CA PRO A 265 4.91 -6.82 19.25
C PRO A 265 4.79 -6.84 17.72
N ALA A 266 5.02 -5.70 17.06
CA ALA A 266 4.80 -5.52 15.62
C ALA A 266 6.07 -5.77 14.77
N ALA A 267 7.26 -5.68 15.36
CA ALA A 267 8.53 -5.86 14.67
C ALA A 267 9.58 -6.53 15.57
N PRO A 268 10.51 -7.32 15.00
CA PRO A 268 11.69 -7.77 15.73
C PRO A 268 12.44 -6.58 16.35
N VAL A 269 12.97 -6.80 17.56
CA VAL A 269 13.79 -5.79 18.24
C VAL A 269 14.98 -5.45 17.36
N HIS A 270 15.17 -4.15 17.09
CA HIS A 270 16.28 -3.67 16.29
C HIS A 270 17.07 -2.60 17.03
N ARG A 271 18.37 -2.50 16.73
CA ARG A 271 19.34 -1.60 17.38
C ARG A 271 18.82 -0.18 17.63
N ARG A 272 18.08 0.41 16.68
CA ARG A 272 17.63 1.80 16.80
C ARG A 272 16.65 2.03 17.95
N MET A 273 15.88 1.01 18.34
CA MET A 273 15.03 1.07 19.53
C MET A 273 15.85 1.29 20.79
N TYR A 274 16.97 0.56 20.92
CA TYR A 274 17.91 0.72 22.04
C TYR A 274 18.59 2.07 22.00
N VAL A 275 19.06 2.52 20.84
CA VAL A 275 19.67 3.85 20.70
C VAL A 275 18.72 4.96 21.15
N ALA A 276 17.45 4.92 20.72
CA ALA A 276 16.44 5.90 21.13
C ALA A 276 16.24 5.90 22.65
N LEU A 277 16.06 4.73 23.26
CA LEU A 277 15.90 4.58 24.71
C LEU A 277 17.13 5.04 25.48
N LEU A 278 18.34 4.71 25.02
CA LEU A 278 19.59 5.11 25.65
C LEU A 278 19.76 6.63 25.63
N LYS A 279 19.59 7.27 24.46
CA LYS A 279 19.65 8.74 24.33
C LYS A 279 18.66 9.43 25.27
N ALA A 280 17.39 8.98 25.27
CA ALA A 280 16.37 9.56 26.14
C ALA A 280 16.69 9.37 27.63
N ASN A 281 17.17 8.20 28.04
CA ASN A 281 17.53 7.94 29.45
C ASN A 281 18.77 8.72 29.90
N VAL A 282 19.78 8.87 29.03
CA VAL A 282 20.99 9.68 29.31
C VAL A 282 20.60 11.15 29.48
N ARG A 283 19.81 11.72 28.55
CA ARG A 283 19.29 13.10 28.63
C ARG A 283 18.53 13.39 29.94
N ASN A 284 17.87 12.37 30.50
CA ASN A 284 17.08 12.47 31.74
C ASN A 284 17.84 12.00 33.00
N GLY A 285 19.16 11.76 32.91
CA GLY A 285 19.98 11.34 34.05
C GLY A 285 19.62 9.97 34.65
N LYS A 286 18.91 9.11 33.91
CA LYS A 286 18.42 7.80 34.38
C LYS A 286 19.50 6.72 34.27
N THR A 287 20.60 6.89 34.98
CA THR A 287 21.80 6.05 34.89
C THR A 287 21.56 4.56 35.15
N LYS A 288 20.74 4.22 36.15
CA LYS A 288 20.36 2.82 36.44
C LYS A 288 19.65 2.16 35.25
N ARG A 289 18.73 2.90 34.61
CA ARG A 289 17.95 2.41 33.47
C ARG A 289 18.83 2.19 32.25
N VAL A 290 19.82 3.05 32.03
CA VAL A 290 20.84 2.85 30.99
C VAL A 290 21.57 1.52 31.18
N ASP A 291 21.99 1.19 32.41
CA ASP A 291 22.73 -0.05 32.69
C ASP A 291 21.85 -1.30 32.49
N GLU A 292 20.55 -1.21 32.80
CA GLU A 292 19.57 -2.26 32.47
C GLU A 292 19.40 -2.44 30.95
N LEU A 293 19.26 -1.34 30.21
CA LEU A 293 19.11 -1.37 28.75
C LEU A 293 20.32 -1.98 28.06
N LEU A 294 21.54 -1.72 28.54
CA LEU A 294 22.77 -2.33 28.01
C LEU A 294 22.81 -3.85 28.22
N LYS A 295 22.31 -4.34 29.37
CA LYS A 295 22.18 -5.79 29.61
C LYS A 295 21.17 -6.42 28.66
N LEU A 296 20.01 -5.78 28.46
CA LEU A 296 18.98 -6.24 27.52
C LEU A 296 19.50 -6.25 26.08
N MET A 297 20.20 -5.19 25.67
CA MET A 297 20.78 -5.07 24.33
C MET A 297 21.77 -6.21 24.04
N LYS A 298 22.63 -6.55 25.01
CA LYS A 298 23.54 -7.70 24.91
C LYS A 298 22.81 -9.04 24.86
N ALA A 299 21.74 -9.20 25.64
CA ALA A 299 20.90 -10.40 25.60
C ALA A 299 20.23 -10.60 24.23
N ASP A 300 19.89 -9.50 23.55
CA ASP A 300 19.34 -9.49 22.19
C ASP A 300 20.44 -9.59 21.10
N MET A 301 21.70 -9.87 21.47
CA MET A 301 22.84 -9.97 20.56
C MET A 301 23.11 -8.70 19.74
N ILE A 302 22.87 -7.53 20.33
CA ILE A 302 23.20 -6.23 19.73
C ILE A 302 24.43 -5.67 20.43
N ASP A 303 25.51 -5.51 19.66
CA ASP A 303 26.80 -5.03 20.17
C ASP A 303 26.85 -3.51 20.33
N GLU A 304 27.72 -3.06 21.26
CA GLU A 304 28.05 -1.65 21.45
C GLU A 304 29.00 -1.16 20.35
N ASP A 305 28.53 -0.29 19.48
CA ASP A 305 29.35 0.40 18.48
C ASP A 305 29.79 1.79 18.93
N GLU A 306 30.53 2.49 18.07
CA GLU A 306 31.07 3.81 18.39
C GLU A 306 29.99 4.86 18.67
N GLU A 307 28.80 4.76 18.05
CA GLU A 307 27.69 5.67 18.34
C GLU A 307 27.15 5.43 19.75
N ILE A 308 26.93 4.16 20.14
CA ILE A 308 26.46 3.83 21.50
C ILE A 308 27.51 4.25 22.53
N LYS A 309 28.79 3.96 22.29
CA LYS A 309 29.88 4.39 23.18
C LYS A 309 29.92 5.91 23.32
N ALA A 310 29.71 6.66 22.24
CA ALA A 310 29.64 8.12 22.29
C ALA A 310 28.45 8.61 23.15
N ILE A 311 27.27 7.98 23.01
CA ILE A 311 26.10 8.27 23.85
C ILE A 311 26.41 8.03 25.33
N LEU A 312 27.08 6.93 25.65
CA LEU A 312 27.42 6.58 27.04
C LEU A 312 28.47 7.51 27.66
N ARG A 313 29.37 8.11 26.87
CA ARG A 313 30.32 9.11 27.40
C ARG A 313 29.63 10.38 27.90
N MET A 314 28.47 10.72 27.34
CA MET A 314 27.65 11.84 27.81
C MET A 314 26.94 11.57 29.15
N LYS A 315 26.97 10.33 29.65
CA LYS A 315 26.45 9.94 31.00
C LYS A 315 27.26 10.56 32.15
N SER A 316 28.46 11.06 31.86
CA SER A 316 29.49 11.42 32.86
C SER A 316 29.69 12.93 33.07
N CYS A 317 28.90 13.78 32.42
CA CYS A 317 28.84 15.23 32.64
C CYS A 317 27.54 15.59 33.35
#